data_AF-A0A3D4DR66-F1
#
_entry.id   AF-A0A3D4DR66-F1
#
_cell.length_a   1.000
_cell.length_b   1.000
_cell.length_c   1.000
_cell.angle_alpha   90.00
_cell.angle_beta   90.00
_cell.angle_gamma   90.00
#
_symmetry.space_group_name_H-M   'P 1'
#
loop_
_entity.id
_entity.type
_entity.pdbx_description
1 polymer ?
#
loop_
_entity_poly.entity_id
_entity_poly.type
_entity_poly.pdbx_seq_one_letter_code
_entity_poly.pdbx_strand_id
1 'polypeptide(L)'
;MFLGLRAGVLILLATFVAGPSAAQVARATAAAQDVLRAYFTAINDHDCEQVLRLRPGYATDKCEAIDHVTIERLAFKGAAGGWQVFRVQGRIDRRDRDPQGFAYDYPLQTRDGDWVIDHAGVSKAFDLDAHRILADVPAAVAVSPELRPAGSAPPPAPDARIEGPDLTEPKLQIAAGSDSTAEARDVIDRFYRAVREHRCDDALQLRPEYSVARCESVTKVVGPEIVSLNPYEGLELFHFTVKLIRGEEIEDFEGFAAVKQRFPDWVIISDLVLNDVPLDEYKAKVADHVEKTRARQAPVASYAPETELTWWHSSPPPARLGSEALLQACWPAAELVHRPGEEHSYTSGEGVFLGPPLRLAPKTGIAALPNRYRRSIRSVDTGGARYIALTFDVCEQNNDHAGYDGEIVDYLREQDVRATFFLGGKWMATHPDRAMQLIADPSFETGNHAWTHGNMRLLDRNDPREAENQILFTQAQYELMRERLLNLDGARGLPRTERDAIPEQLTTFRYPYGTCSPESLEMVNDLGLPAVQWSIVSGDPDRSQTARDIAQRILRQAHPGAIVVMHANGRGWNTADALPILVPALREMGYEFVTVSELLGLGVPVTAEDCYENRPGDNARYDRIFGRGTGD
;
A
#
# COMPACT_ATOMS: atom_id res chain seq x y z
N MET A 1 -15.30 6.89 67.68
CA MET A 1 -14.26 7.58 68.48
C MET A 1 -12.95 7.47 67.72
N PHE A 2 -12.31 8.61 67.45
CA PHE A 2 -10.99 8.85 66.82
C PHE A 2 -10.12 7.73 66.19
N LEU A 3 -9.74 8.00 64.93
CA LEU A 3 -8.43 7.77 64.27
C LEU A 3 -7.88 6.35 63.98
N GLY A 4 -7.28 6.16 62.79
CA GLY A 4 -6.57 4.92 62.43
C GLY A 4 -6.18 4.70 60.95
N LEU A 5 -5.27 5.54 60.41
CA LEU A 5 -4.36 5.28 59.25
C LEU A 5 -4.86 4.60 57.95
N ARG A 6 -4.65 5.29 56.81
CA ARG A 6 -4.57 4.69 55.46
C ARG A 6 -3.10 4.30 55.15
N ALA A 7 -2.83 3.04 54.79
CA ALA A 7 -1.73 2.61 53.91
C ALA A 7 -1.88 1.12 53.58
N GLY A 8 -1.65 0.71 52.32
CA GLY A 8 -1.82 -0.68 51.91
C GLY A 8 -1.84 -0.89 50.40
N VAL A 9 -0.74 -0.57 49.71
CA VAL A 9 -0.57 -0.87 48.28
C VAL A 9 -0.23 -2.36 48.13
N LEU A 10 -0.87 -3.02 47.17
CA LEU A 10 -0.65 -4.44 46.89
C LEU A 10 0.74 -4.66 46.29
N ILE A 11 1.49 -5.62 46.84
CA ILE A 11 2.72 -6.13 46.21
C ILE A 11 2.33 -7.30 45.31
N LEU A 12 2.59 -7.17 44.01
CA LEU A 12 2.49 -8.26 43.05
C LEU A 12 3.78 -8.27 42.22
N LEU A 13 4.71 -9.14 42.60
CA LEU A 13 6.06 -9.23 42.04
C LEU A 13 6.01 -9.95 40.67
N ALA A 14 5.98 -9.17 39.60
CA ALA A 14 6.21 -9.68 38.25
C ALA A 14 7.70 -10.02 38.07
N THR A 15 8.02 -11.29 37.85
CA THR A 15 9.37 -11.74 37.50
C THR A 15 9.70 -11.35 36.07
N PHE A 16 10.50 -10.29 35.89
CA PHE A 16 11.06 -9.95 34.59
C PHE A 16 11.98 -11.07 34.09
N VAL A 17 11.56 -11.76 33.03
CA VAL A 17 12.46 -12.58 32.22
C VAL A 17 13.31 -11.64 31.37
N ALA A 18 14.61 -11.55 31.68
CA ALA A 18 15.53 -10.78 30.85
C ALA A 18 15.67 -11.43 29.47
N GLY A 19 15.62 -10.62 28.41
CA GLY A 19 15.80 -11.10 27.04
C GLY A 19 17.21 -11.67 26.77
N PRO A 20 17.41 -12.38 25.65
CA PRO A 20 18.70 -12.96 25.31
C PRO A 20 19.77 -11.87 25.18
N SER A 21 20.91 -12.08 25.82
CA SER A 21 22.06 -11.16 25.74
C SER A 21 22.60 -11.08 24.31
N ALA A 22 23.25 -9.95 23.97
CA ALA A 22 23.89 -9.76 22.67
C ALA A 22 24.88 -10.90 22.31
N ALA A 23 25.55 -11.49 23.32
CA ALA A 23 26.43 -12.65 23.14
C ALA A 23 25.69 -13.96 22.83
N GLN A 24 24.42 -14.10 23.21
CA GLN A 24 23.56 -15.22 22.77
C GLN A 24 23.08 -14.99 21.33
N VAL A 25 22.65 -13.75 21.00
CA VAL A 25 22.23 -13.39 19.63
C VAL A 25 23.38 -13.61 18.64
N ALA A 26 24.58 -13.07 18.89
CA ALA A 26 25.73 -13.21 18.01
C ALA A 26 26.12 -14.69 17.75
N ARG A 27 25.97 -15.58 18.74
CA ARG A 27 26.20 -17.03 18.56
C ARG A 27 25.11 -17.70 17.72
N ALA A 28 23.85 -17.31 17.88
CA ALA A 28 22.75 -17.79 17.03
C ALA A 28 22.92 -17.32 15.58
N THR A 29 23.27 -16.06 15.37
CA THR A 29 23.55 -15.50 14.03
C THR A 29 24.72 -16.21 13.34
N ALA A 30 25.80 -16.52 14.07
CA ALA A 30 26.92 -17.29 13.52
C ALA A 30 26.50 -18.71 13.09
N ALA A 31 25.82 -19.46 13.97
CA ALA A 31 25.36 -20.82 13.67
C ALA A 31 24.40 -20.85 12.46
N ALA A 32 23.51 -19.87 12.34
CA ALA A 32 22.60 -19.76 11.20
C ALA A 32 23.31 -19.42 9.87
N GLN A 33 24.40 -18.64 9.90
CA GLN A 33 25.25 -18.46 8.71
C GLN A 33 25.95 -19.75 8.29
N ASP A 34 26.39 -20.57 9.24
CA ASP A 34 27.06 -21.83 8.95
C ASP A 34 26.10 -22.87 8.36
N VAL A 35 24.83 -22.87 8.76
CA VAL A 35 23.78 -23.65 8.09
C VAL A 35 23.55 -23.21 6.64
N LEU A 36 23.54 -21.90 6.36
CA LEU A 36 23.45 -21.41 4.98
C LEU A 36 24.66 -21.83 4.15
N ARG A 37 25.87 -21.72 4.70
CA ARG A 37 27.10 -22.22 4.05
C ARG A 37 26.98 -23.72 3.75
N ALA A 38 26.62 -24.54 4.74
CA ALA A 38 26.44 -25.98 4.58
C ALA A 38 25.37 -26.36 3.55
N TYR A 39 24.25 -25.61 3.49
CA TYR A 39 23.18 -25.84 2.53
C TYR A 39 23.61 -25.57 1.08
N PHE A 40 24.34 -24.49 0.80
CA PHE A 40 24.84 -24.23 -0.55
C PHE A 40 26.02 -25.13 -0.94
N THR A 41 26.87 -25.53 0.02
CA THR A 41 27.85 -26.60 -0.20
C THR A 41 27.15 -27.92 -0.57
N ALA A 42 26.12 -28.33 0.17
CA ALA A 42 25.38 -29.55 -0.13
C ALA A 42 24.69 -29.55 -1.51
N ILE A 43 24.23 -28.38 -2.00
CA ILE A 43 23.74 -28.25 -3.39
C ILE A 43 24.89 -28.45 -4.38
N ASN A 44 26.04 -27.82 -4.16
CA ASN A 44 27.20 -27.90 -5.05
C ASN A 44 27.87 -29.29 -5.08
N ASP A 45 27.78 -30.04 -3.99
CA ASP A 45 28.24 -31.42 -3.87
C ASP A 45 27.17 -32.45 -4.32
N HIS A 46 25.98 -31.98 -4.73
CA HIS A 46 24.76 -32.76 -5.03
C HIS A 46 24.28 -33.70 -3.89
N ASP A 47 24.59 -33.39 -2.63
CA ASP A 47 24.10 -34.12 -1.46
C ASP A 47 22.64 -33.71 -1.15
N CYS A 48 21.72 -34.24 -1.94
CA CYS A 48 20.30 -33.88 -1.84
C CYS A 48 19.61 -34.41 -0.57
N GLU A 49 20.20 -35.38 0.16
CA GLU A 49 19.73 -35.78 1.50
C GLU A 49 20.11 -34.73 2.55
N GLN A 50 21.35 -34.22 2.51
CA GLN A 50 21.79 -33.11 3.35
C GLN A 50 21.01 -31.82 3.03
N VAL A 51 20.72 -31.53 1.75
CA VAL A 51 19.84 -30.42 1.35
C VAL A 51 18.43 -30.58 1.94
N LEU A 52 17.84 -31.78 1.89
CA LEU A 52 16.54 -32.07 2.51
C LEU A 52 16.56 -31.90 4.04
N ARG A 53 17.64 -32.32 4.71
CA ARG A 53 17.78 -32.15 6.17
C ARG A 53 17.89 -30.67 6.56
N LEU A 54 18.69 -29.90 5.83
CA LEU A 54 18.90 -28.47 6.09
C LEU A 54 17.73 -27.60 5.63
N ARG A 55 16.91 -28.06 4.66
CA ARG A 55 15.69 -27.40 4.20
C ARG A 55 14.55 -28.41 4.00
N PRO A 56 13.83 -28.77 5.09
CA PRO A 56 12.71 -29.70 5.00
C PRO A 56 11.64 -29.24 4.01
N GLY A 57 11.20 -30.15 3.13
CA GLY A 57 10.21 -29.85 2.08
C GLY A 57 10.79 -29.20 0.81
N TYR A 58 12.12 -29.09 0.68
CA TYR A 58 12.72 -28.86 -0.64
C TYR A 58 12.48 -30.08 -1.55
N ALA A 59 12.37 -29.86 -2.86
CA ALA A 59 12.12 -30.94 -3.83
C ALA A 59 13.47 -31.42 -4.39
N THR A 60 13.71 -32.74 -4.38
CA THR A 60 15.03 -33.33 -4.71
C THR A 60 15.40 -33.19 -6.17
N ASP A 61 14.41 -33.24 -7.07
CA ASP A 61 14.54 -32.92 -8.50
C ASP A 61 15.17 -31.53 -8.74
N LYS A 62 14.84 -30.55 -7.88
CA LYS A 62 15.42 -29.20 -7.93
C LYS A 62 16.85 -29.12 -7.40
N CYS A 63 17.29 -30.09 -6.60
CA CYS A 63 18.68 -30.21 -6.18
C CYS A 63 19.52 -30.88 -7.29
N GLU A 64 19.04 -31.98 -7.85
CA GLU A 64 19.72 -32.73 -8.94
C GLU A 64 19.88 -31.92 -10.24
N ALA A 65 19.03 -30.91 -10.47
CA ALA A 65 19.02 -30.02 -11.63
C ALA A 65 19.90 -28.76 -11.50
N ILE A 66 20.57 -28.54 -10.36
CA ILE A 66 21.51 -27.44 -10.16
C ILE A 66 22.92 -27.97 -10.29
N ASP A 67 23.72 -27.41 -11.20
CA ASP A 67 25.12 -27.81 -11.41
C ASP A 67 26.09 -26.99 -10.54
N HIS A 68 25.77 -25.72 -10.26
CA HIS A 68 26.54 -24.93 -9.30
C HIS A 68 25.77 -23.75 -8.70
N VAL A 69 26.17 -23.32 -7.51
CA VAL A 69 25.73 -22.10 -6.84
C VAL A 69 26.92 -21.33 -6.29
N THR A 70 27.12 -20.11 -6.79
CA THR A 70 28.12 -19.15 -6.30
C THR A 70 27.44 -18.14 -5.38
N ILE A 71 27.86 -18.07 -4.12
CA ILE A 71 27.34 -17.05 -3.18
C ILE A 71 28.25 -15.81 -3.22
N GLU A 72 27.70 -14.70 -3.71
CA GLU A 72 28.40 -13.42 -3.85
C GLU A 72 28.23 -12.54 -2.62
N ARG A 73 27.08 -12.62 -1.93
CA ARG A 73 26.81 -11.86 -0.70
C ARG A 73 25.91 -12.63 0.27
N LEU A 74 26.28 -12.63 1.54
CA LEU A 74 25.47 -13.11 2.66
C LEU A 74 25.33 -11.97 3.69
N ALA A 75 24.12 -11.43 3.86
CA ALA A 75 23.86 -10.27 4.72
C ALA A 75 22.73 -10.55 5.71
N PHE A 76 22.99 -10.38 7.01
CA PHE A 76 21.95 -10.51 8.04
C PHE A 76 20.90 -9.40 7.89
N LYS A 77 19.62 -9.78 7.90
CA LYS A 77 18.47 -8.86 7.77
C LYS A 77 17.79 -8.57 9.10
N GLY A 78 17.67 -9.57 9.97
CA GLY A 78 17.03 -9.41 11.28
C GLY A 78 16.71 -10.73 11.97
N ALA A 79 16.16 -10.61 13.18
CA ALA A 79 15.76 -11.74 14.02
C ALA A 79 14.47 -11.40 14.79
N ALA A 80 13.50 -12.30 14.74
CA ALA A 80 12.22 -12.21 15.45
C ALA A 80 11.77 -13.63 15.83
N GLY A 81 11.04 -13.82 16.94
CA GLY A 81 10.44 -15.12 17.29
C GLY A 81 11.40 -16.33 17.39
N GLY A 82 12.69 -16.12 17.63
CA GLY A 82 13.74 -17.16 17.61
C GLY A 82 14.34 -17.46 16.23
N TRP A 83 13.84 -16.81 15.18
CA TRP A 83 14.36 -16.92 13.81
C TRP A 83 15.57 -16.02 13.56
N GLN A 84 16.32 -16.32 12.50
CA GLN A 84 17.31 -15.44 11.86
C GLN A 84 16.98 -15.37 10.37
N VAL A 85 17.01 -14.18 9.76
CA VAL A 85 16.87 -14.01 8.30
C VAL A 85 18.14 -13.41 7.72
N PHE A 86 18.60 -13.97 6.60
CA PHE A 86 19.72 -13.45 5.82
C PHE A 86 19.32 -13.26 4.36
N ARG A 87 19.64 -12.11 3.78
CA ARG A 87 19.64 -11.96 2.32
C ARG A 87 20.87 -12.67 1.76
N VAL A 88 20.63 -13.63 0.90
CA VAL A 88 21.65 -14.32 0.10
C VAL A 88 21.53 -13.82 -1.33
N GLN A 89 22.63 -13.33 -1.88
CA GLN A 89 22.75 -12.95 -3.29
C GLN A 89 23.85 -13.78 -3.93
N GLY A 90 23.65 -14.18 -5.18
CA GLY A 90 24.58 -15.06 -5.87
C GLY A 90 24.13 -15.43 -7.27
N ARG A 91 24.78 -16.46 -7.82
CA ARG A 91 24.48 -17.02 -9.14
C ARG A 91 24.19 -18.50 -9.06
N ILE A 92 23.32 -18.99 -9.93
CA ILE A 92 22.89 -20.38 -10.03
C ILE A 92 23.04 -20.87 -11.47
N ASP A 93 23.74 -21.99 -11.63
CA ASP A 93 24.03 -22.64 -12.91
C ASP A 93 23.25 -23.97 -13.01
N ARG A 94 22.76 -24.31 -14.20
CA ARG A 94 21.84 -25.44 -14.42
C ARG A 94 22.00 -26.07 -15.79
N ARG A 95 21.86 -27.40 -15.81
CA ARG A 95 22.06 -28.28 -16.97
C ARG A 95 21.16 -28.00 -18.18
N ASP A 96 20.15 -27.14 -18.05
CA ASP A 96 19.19 -26.75 -19.09
C ASP A 96 19.14 -25.24 -19.41
N ARG A 97 19.90 -24.36 -18.74
CA ARG A 97 19.69 -22.88 -18.78
C ARG A 97 20.97 -22.07 -18.62
N ASP A 98 20.95 -20.84 -19.14
CA ASP A 98 22.00 -19.84 -18.88
C ASP A 98 22.11 -19.48 -17.37
N PRO A 99 23.33 -19.22 -16.83
CA PRO A 99 23.53 -18.97 -15.40
C PRO A 99 22.86 -17.70 -14.87
N GLN A 100 21.86 -17.86 -14.01
CA GLN A 100 20.99 -16.78 -13.51
C GLN A 100 21.55 -16.15 -12.23
N GLY A 101 21.38 -14.83 -12.06
CA GLY A 101 21.56 -14.18 -10.77
C GLY A 101 20.33 -14.37 -9.87
N PHE A 102 20.51 -14.38 -8.55
CA PHE A 102 19.41 -14.43 -7.60
C PHE A 102 19.68 -13.58 -6.35
N ALA A 103 18.60 -13.13 -5.70
CA ALA A 103 18.62 -12.49 -4.40
C ALA A 103 17.39 -12.95 -3.60
N TYR A 104 17.57 -13.79 -2.58
CA TYR A 104 16.48 -14.30 -1.75
C TYR A 104 16.78 -14.09 -0.27
N ASP A 105 15.73 -13.81 0.51
CA ASP A 105 15.83 -13.83 1.97
C ASP A 105 15.60 -15.27 2.46
N TYR A 106 16.61 -15.83 3.12
CA TYR A 106 16.58 -17.17 3.69
C TYR A 106 16.29 -17.09 5.20
N PRO A 107 15.15 -17.65 5.64
CA PRO A 107 14.77 -17.73 7.04
C PRO A 107 15.31 -19.01 7.69
N LEU A 108 15.80 -18.91 8.91
CA LEU A 108 16.26 -20.06 9.70
C LEU A 108 15.65 -20.06 11.10
N GLN A 109 15.33 -21.24 11.60
CA GLN A 109 14.92 -21.49 12.99
C GLN A 109 15.58 -22.77 13.51
N THR A 110 15.63 -22.95 14.84
CA THR A 110 15.95 -24.26 15.43
C THR A 110 14.73 -25.18 15.41
N ARG A 111 14.87 -26.36 14.80
CA ARG A 111 13.87 -27.44 14.80
C ARG A 111 14.49 -28.69 15.41
N ASP A 112 13.84 -29.23 16.44
CA ASP A 112 14.30 -30.41 17.19
C ASP A 112 15.74 -30.32 17.76
N GLY A 113 16.30 -29.10 17.83
CA GLY A 113 17.64 -28.76 18.31
C GLY A 113 18.60 -28.29 17.23
N ASP A 114 18.42 -28.74 15.98
CA ASP A 114 19.24 -28.36 14.82
C ASP A 114 18.72 -27.08 14.16
N TRP A 115 19.61 -26.26 13.59
CA TRP A 115 19.20 -25.11 12.75
C TRP A 115 18.81 -25.58 11.35
N VAL A 116 17.64 -25.15 10.86
CA VAL A 116 17.12 -25.47 9.52
C VAL A 116 16.60 -24.22 8.82
N ILE A 117 16.55 -24.27 7.49
CA ILE A 117 15.93 -23.27 6.61
C ILE A 117 14.45 -23.63 6.44
N ASP A 118 13.54 -22.75 6.88
CA ASP A 118 12.09 -23.00 6.81
C ASP A 118 11.35 -21.80 6.20
N HIS A 119 11.03 -21.91 4.90
CA HIS A 119 10.30 -20.90 4.16
C HIS A 119 8.78 -20.88 4.46
N ALA A 120 8.23 -21.89 5.13
CA ALA A 120 6.81 -21.93 5.49
C ALA A 120 6.53 -21.18 6.81
N GLY A 121 7.48 -21.15 7.74
CA GLY A 121 7.32 -20.48 9.03
C GLY A 121 7.37 -18.94 8.99
N VAL A 122 7.95 -18.33 7.94
CA VAL A 122 8.05 -16.86 7.79
C VAL A 122 6.68 -16.19 7.82
N SER A 123 5.71 -16.77 7.09
CA SER A 123 4.30 -16.35 7.05
C SER A 123 3.61 -16.35 8.43
N LYS A 124 4.27 -16.88 9.49
CA LYS A 124 3.78 -16.92 10.87
C LYS A 124 4.74 -16.30 11.89
N ALA A 125 5.85 -15.70 11.45
CA ALA A 125 6.92 -15.26 12.35
C ALA A 125 7.64 -13.95 11.96
N PHE A 126 7.57 -13.52 10.69
CA PHE A 126 7.99 -12.20 10.24
C PHE A 126 6.80 -11.39 9.73
N ASP A 127 5.88 -11.14 10.66
CA ASP A 127 4.85 -10.12 10.49
C ASP A 127 5.45 -8.75 10.86
N LEU A 128 5.85 -8.01 9.83
CA LEU A 128 6.27 -6.60 9.91
C LEU A 128 5.18 -5.78 9.19
N ASP A 129 4.48 -4.84 9.83
CA ASP A 129 4.77 -4.17 11.10
C ASP A 129 3.68 -4.27 12.19
N ALA A 130 3.92 -5.21 13.11
CA ALA A 130 3.75 -5.03 14.57
C ALA A 130 2.35 -4.65 15.14
N HIS A 131 1.53 -5.67 15.42
CA HIS A 131 0.49 -5.62 16.44
C HIS A 131 0.83 -6.47 17.70
N ARG A 132 0.30 -6.07 18.88
CA ARG A 132 1.03 -6.21 20.17
C ARG A 132 0.38 -7.12 21.24
N ILE A 133 0.84 -8.39 21.27
CA ILE A 133 1.17 -9.26 22.45
C ILE A 133 0.04 -9.68 23.44
N LEU A 134 0.16 -10.93 23.95
CA LEU A 134 -0.45 -11.60 25.12
C LEU A 134 -1.69 -12.48 24.84
N ALA A 135 -1.81 -13.72 25.34
CA ALA A 135 -0.91 -14.68 26.04
C ALA A 135 -1.59 -16.10 26.07
N ASP A 136 -1.12 -17.23 26.64
CA ASP A 136 0.08 -17.66 27.40
C ASP A 136 0.16 -19.23 27.45
N VAL A 137 1.17 -19.81 28.15
CA VAL A 137 1.11 -21.08 28.95
C VAL A 137 0.93 -22.46 28.24
N PRO A 138 1.65 -23.56 28.62
CA PRO A 138 2.95 -23.69 29.30
C PRO A 138 3.88 -24.90 28.90
N ALA A 139 5.09 -24.93 29.51
CA ALA A 139 5.84 -26.11 30.03
C ALA A 139 6.51 -27.19 29.12
N ALA A 140 7.86 -27.17 29.11
CA ALA A 140 8.78 -28.32 29.27
C ALA A 140 10.15 -27.80 29.77
N VAL A 141 10.62 -28.16 30.98
CA VAL A 141 11.61 -29.22 31.31
C VAL A 141 12.99 -29.06 30.64
N ALA A 142 14.07 -29.13 31.43
CA ALA A 142 15.44 -28.81 31.02
C ALA A 142 16.43 -29.99 31.15
N VAL A 143 17.50 -29.97 30.32
CA VAL A 143 18.74 -30.75 30.48
C VAL A 143 19.95 -29.85 30.13
N SER A 144 21.13 -30.15 30.69
CA SER A 144 22.37 -29.36 30.55
C SER A 144 23.31 -29.86 29.42
N PRO A 145 24.37 -29.10 29.05
CA PRO A 145 25.05 -29.25 27.76
C PRO A 145 26.38 -30.02 27.82
N GLU A 146 26.88 -30.43 26.65
CA GLU A 146 28.31 -30.70 26.47
C GLU A 146 28.76 -30.51 25.00
N LEU A 147 29.79 -29.68 24.75
CA LEU A 147 30.90 -29.90 23.80
C LEU A 147 31.89 -28.69 23.73
N ARG A 148 33.17 -29.02 23.66
CA ARG A 148 34.41 -28.20 23.48
C ARG A 148 35.44 -29.10 22.74
N PRO A 149 36.65 -28.66 22.29
CA PRO A 149 37.29 -27.32 22.31
C PRO A 149 37.00 -26.54 21.00
N ALA A 150 37.77 -25.61 20.41
CA ALA A 150 39.11 -25.00 20.62
C ALA A 150 39.14 -23.54 20.05
N GLY A 151 40.19 -22.72 20.13
CA GLY A 151 41.47 -22.83 20.86
C GLY A 151 42.68 -22.20 20.13
N SER A 152 42.72 -20.87 19.97
CA SER A 152 43.91 -20.11 19.52
C SER A 152 43.91 -18.66 20.09
N ALA A 153 45.00 -17.92 19.90
CA ALA A 153 45.36 -16.73 20.71
C ALA A 153 44.97 -15.35 20.10
N PRO A 154 44.87 -14.28 20.91
CA PRO A 154 44.44 -12.94 20.46
C PRO A 154 45.57 -12.06 19.90
N PRO A 155 45.28 -11.14 18.96
CA PRO A 155 46.18 -10.06 18.53
C PRO A 155 46.19 -8.85 19.50
N PRO A 156 47.19 -7.94 19.40
CA PRO A 156 47.42 -6.87 20.40
C PRO A 156 46.61 -5.58 20.20
N ALA A 157 46.64 -4.72 21.22
CA ALA A 157 46.11 -3.36 21.22
C ALA A 157 46.99 -2.37 20.40
N PRO A 158 46.45 -1.21 19.98
CA PRO A 158 47.06 -0.38 18.93
C PRO A 158 48.04 0.68 19.43
N ASP A 159 48.93 1.12 18.54
CA ASP A 159 49.63 2.40 18.69
C ASP A 159 50.03 2.97 17.30
N ALA A 160 50.37 4.27 17.26
CA ALA A 160 50.69 5.15 16.12
C ALA A 160 49.53 5.96 15.50
N ARG A 161 49.68 7.30 15.59
CA ARG A 161 48.84 8.30 14.92
C ARG A 161 49.38 8.61 13.51
N ILE A 162 48.50 9.07 12.63
CA ILE A 162 48.87 9.90 11.47
C ILE A 162 48.07 11.19 11.59
N GLU A 163 48.74 12.34 11.57
CA GLU A 163 48.10 13.65 11.63
C GLU A 163 47.87 14.18 10.19
N GLY A 164 46.64 14.62 9.91
CA GLY A 164 46.25 15.31 8.67
C GLY A 164 46.22 16.83 8.87
N PRO A 165 46.25 17.63 7.78
CA PRO A 165 46.57 19.05 7.85
C PRO A 165 45.49 19.91 8.54
N ASP A 166 45.97 20.89 9.30
CA ASP A 166 45.17 21.99 9.82
C ASP A 166 44.75 22.94 8.69
N LEU A 167 43.47 23.32 8.66
CA LEU A 167 42.87 24.25 7.70
C LEU A 167 42.00 25.26 8.45
N THR A 168 42.66 26.23 9.09
CA THR A 168 41.98 27.32 9.78
C THR A 168 41.35 28.32 8.82
N GLU A 169 40.04 28.55 9.01
CA GLU A 169 39.30 29.79 8.67
C GLU A 169 38.97 30.03 7.17
N PRO A 170 37.88 30.77 6.84
CA PRO A 170 37.14 31.75 7.65
C PRO A 170 35.75 31.32 8.16
N LYS A 171 35.39 31.81 9.35
CA LYS A 171 34.01 31.78 9.86
C LYS A 171 33.20 32.94 9.31
N LEU A 172 32.40 32.68 8.26
CA LEU A 172 31.43 33.65 7.77
C LEU A 172 30.19 33.69 8.70
N GLN A 173 29.86 34.86 9.26
CA GLN A 173 28.60 35.08 9.98
C GLN A 173 27.62 35.87 9.10
N ILE A 174 26.52 35.23 8.68
CA ILE A 174 25.35 35.91 8.08
C ILE A 174 24.06 35.38 8.76
N ALA A 175 22.99 36.16 8.69
CA ALA A 175 21.79 36.06 9.52
C ALA A 175 20.92 34.81 9.30
N ALA A 176 20.11 34.48 10.31
CA ALA A 176 19.03 33.51 10.18
C ALA A 176 17.86 34.09 9.38
N GLY A 177 17.30 33.30 8.45
CA GLY A 177 16.08 33.66 7.72
C GLY A 177 16.00 33.26 6.23
N SER A 178 16.85 32.37 5.72
CA SER A 178 16.69 31.82 4.37
C SER A 178 15.61 30.73 4.29
N ASP A 179 15.05 30.55 3.09
CA ASP A 179 14.08 29.51 2.76
C ASP A 179 14.83 28.27 2.27
N SER A 180 14.88 27.22 3.09
CA SER A 180 15.59 25.98 2.80
C SER A 180 15.01 25.20 1.62
N THR A 181 13.74 25.40 1.27
CA THR A 181 13.14 24.82 0.06
C THR A 181 13.63 25.52 -1.21
N ALA A 182 13.90 26.83 -1.17
CA ALA A 182 14.51 27.55 -2.29
C ALA A 182 15.99 27.17 -2.50
N GLU A 183 16.76 27.04 -1.41
CA GLU A 183 18.18 26.69 -1.47
C GLU A 183 18.42 25.23 -1.89
N ALA A 184 17.57 24.29 -1.44
CA ALA A 184 17.63 22.89 -1.87
C ALA A 184 17.32 22.72 -3.37
N ARG A 185 16.35 23.49 -3.90
CA ARG A 185 16.03 23.53 -5.33
C ARG A 185 17.22 24.00 -6.17
N ASP A 186 17.91 25.06 -5.77
CA ASP A 186 19.10 25.54 -6.49
C ASP A 186 20.24 24.51 -6.54
N VAL A 187 20.46 23.73 -5.48
CA VAL A 187 21.49 22.67 -5.48
C VAL A 187 21.15 21.54 -6.47
N ILE A 188 19.90 21.05 -6.45
CA ILE A 188 19.43 20.00 -7.37
C ILE A 188 19.44 20.53 -8.81
N ASP A 189 18.94 21.74 -9.04
CA ASP A 189 19.00 22.43 -10.33
C ASP A 189 20.44 22.61 -10.82
N ARG A 190 21.39 22.99 -9.96
CA ARG A 190 22.80 23.15 -10.35
C ARG A 190 23.44 21.84 -10.77
N PHE A 191 23.13 20.72 -10.12
CA PHE A 191 23.61 19.41 -10.53
C PHE A 191 23.05 18.99 -11.88
N TYR A 192 21.73 18.99 -12.05
CA TYR A 192 21.12 18.59 -13.33
C TYR A 192 21.42 19.58 -14.48
N ARG A 193 21.68 20.86 -14.16
CA ARG A 193 22.24 21.86 -15.08
C ARG A 193 23.68 21.53 -15.49
N ALA A 194 24.55 21.15 -14.55
CA ALA A 194 25.92 20.72 -14.86
C ALA A 194 25.94 19.45 -15.72
N VAL A 195 25.08 18.46 -15.43
CA VAL A 195 24.90 17.26 -16.29
C VAL A 195 24.43 17.65 -17.69
N ARG A 196 23.38 18.48 -17.81
CA ARG A 196 22.85 18.98 -19.10
C ARG A 196 23.85 19.83 -19.90
N GLU A 197 24.82 20.44 -19.23
CA GLU A 197 25.89 21.25 -19.84
C GLU A 197 27.20 20.45 -20.02
N HIS A 198 27.18 19.15 -19.74
CA HIS A 198 28.35 18.24 -19.70
C HIS A 198 29.54 18.76 -18.87
N ARG A 199 29.27 19.59 -17.85
CA ARG A 199 30.26 20.06 -16.87
C ARG A 199 30.45 18.99 -15.79
N CYS A 200 31.00 17.85 -16.19
CA CYS A 200 30.97 16.63 -15.39
C CYS A 200 31.81 16.71 -14.11
N ASP A 201 32.89 17.50 -14.08
CA ASP A 201 33.65 17.79 -12.85
C ASP A 201 32.83 18.62 -11.85
N ASP A 202 31.96 19.52 -12.31
CA ASP A 202 31.05 20.30 -11.46
C ASP A 202 29.88 19.43 -10.97
N ALA A 203 29.40 18.49 -11.80
CA ALA A 203 28.42 17.50 -11.40
C ALA A 203 28.99 16.54 -10.33
N LEU A 204 30.26 16.13 -10.46
CA LEU A 204 30.98 15.31 -9.48
C LEU A 204 31.23 16.03 -8.15
N GLN A 205 31.55 17.33 -8.18
CA GLN A 205 31.64 18.14 -6.95
C GLN A 205 30.31 18.18 -6.17
N LEU A 206 29.16 18.10 -6.88
CA LEU A 206 27.82 18.10 -6.29
C LEU A 206 27.32 16.68 -5.94
N ARG A 207 27.76 15.63 -6.64
CA ARG A 207 27.48 14.21 -6.35
C ARG A 207 28.73 13.36 -6.67
N PRO A 208 29.64 13.12 -5.71
CA PRO A 208 30.87 12.35 -5.92
C PRO A 208 30.63 10.88 -6.31
N GLU A 209 29.46 10.33 -5.96
CA GLU A 209 28.99 8.99 -6.34
C GLU A 209 28.52 8.89 -7.82
N TYR A 210 28.44 10.02 -8.53
CA TYR A 210 28.09 10.05 -9.96
C TYR A 210 29.31 9.69 -10.82
N SER A 211 29.12 9.42 -12.12
CA SER A 211 30.23 9.06 -13.01
C SER A 211 30.32 9.95 -14.24
N VAL A 212 31.55 10.24 -14.67
CA VAL A 212 31.85 11.05 -15.87
C VAL A 212 31.11 10.47 -17.09
N ALA A 213 31.22 9.17 -17.35
CA ALA A 213 30.56 8.51 -18.46
C ALA A 213 29.02 8.57 -18.42
N ARG A 214 28.39 8.64 -17.22
CA ARG A 214 26.93 8.84 -17.10
C ARG A 214 26.54 10.30 -17.33
N CYS A 215 27.41 11.26 -16.99
CA CYS A 215 27.23 12.67 -17.33
C CYS A 215 27.44 12.96 -18.84
N GLU A 216 28.44 12.36 -19.47
CA GLU A 216 28.75 12.54 -20.89
C GLU A 216 27.70 11.92 -21.82
N SER A 217 26.96 10.90 -21.38
CA SER A 217 25.97 10.18 -22.19
C SER A 217 24.56 10.78 -22.21
N VAL A 218 24.26 11.78 -21.36
CA VAL A 218 22.92 12.41 -21.28
C VAL A 218 22.77 13.48 -22.36
N THR A 219 21.94 13.21 -23.37
CA THR A 219 21.68 14.15 -24.47
C THR A 219 20.62 15.19 -24.15
N LYS A 220 19.73 14.93 -23.17
CA LYS A 220 18.72 15.88 -22.68
C LYS A 220 18.25 15.53 -21.26
N VAL A 221 17.88 16.56 -20.49
CA VAL A 221 17.27 16.46 -19.16
C VAL A 221 15.88 17.10 -19.20
N VAL A 222 14.89 16.49 -18.53
CA VAL A 222 13.55 17.04 -18.29
C VAL A 222 13.22 16.87 -16.79
N GLY A 223 12.61 17.87 -16.16
CA GLY A 223 12.65 18.04 -14.70
C GLY A 223 13.88 18.86 -14.24
N PRO A 224 14.12 19.02 -12.93
CA PRO A 224 13.49 18.28 -11.82
C PRO A 224 12.12 18.83 -11.39
N GLU A 225 11.14 17.95 -11.22
CA GLU A 225 9.89 18.28 -10.53
C GLU A 225 10.04 17.92 -9.05
N ILE A 226 10.14 18.94 -8.19
CA ILE A 226 10.50 18.79 -6.76
C ILE A 226 9.29 18.99 -5.85
N VAL A 227 8.78 17.87 -5.32
CA VAL A 227 7.69 17.78 -4.36
C VAL A 227 8.26 17.79 -2.94
N SER A 228 7.90 18.82 -2.17
CA SER A 228 8.29 18.91 -0.75
C SER A 228 7.40 18.01 0.11
N LEU A 229 8.02 17.24 1.00
CA LEU A 229 7.35 16.48 2.06
C LEU A 229 7.60 17.15 3.41
N ASN A 230 6.52 17.29 4.20
CA ASN A 230 6.54 17.99 5.48
C ASN A 230 7.52 17.33 6.49
N PRO A 231 8.13 18.10 7.41
CA PRO A 231 9.41 17.72 8.01
C PRO A 231 9.34 16.61 9.07
N TYR A 232 10.39 15.80 9.12
CA TYR A 232 10.65 14.81 10.18
C TYR A 232 11.76 15.35 11.11
N GLU A 233 11.40 15.79 12.33
CA GLU A 233 12.28 16.36 13.38
C GLU A 233 13.57 17.06 12.89
N GLY A 234 13.44 18.11 12.07
CA GLY A 234 14.57 18.98 11.66
C GLY A 234 15.32 18.54 10.40
N LEU A 235 14.80 17.54 9.68
CA LEU A 235 15.15 17.22 8.30
C LEU A 235 13.97 17.56 7.37
N GLU A 236 14.25 18.32 6.31
CA GLU A 236 13.32 18.49 5.20
C GLU A 236 13.58 17.39 4.15
N LEU A 237 12.53 16.75 3.68
CA LEU A 237 12.59 15.65 2.71
C LEU A 237 11.98 16.11 1.39
N PHE A 238 12.77 16.03 0.33
CA PHE A 238 12.36 16.38 -1.02
C PHE A 238 12.29 15.10 -1.86
N HIS A 239 11.09 14.77 -2.33
CA HIS A 239 10.92 13.80 -3.40
C HIS A 239 11.01 14.54 -4.74
N PHE A 240 11.69 13.97 -5.73
CA PHE A 240 11.77 14.60 -7.04
C PHE A 240 11.86 13.60 -8.18
N THR A 241 11.30 14.00 -9.33
CA THR A 241 11.31 13.21 -10.57
C THR A 241 12.13 13.95 -11.64
N VAL A 242 13.05 13.22 -12.29
CA VAL A 242 13.84 13.70 -13.44
C VAL A 242 13.82 12.63 -14.52
N LYS A 243 13.64 13.04 -15.78
CA LYS A 243 13.81 12.16 -16.95
C LYS A 243 15.13 12.50 -17.64
N LEU A 244 16.02 11.51 -17.70
CA LEU A 244 17.30 11.60 -18.41
C LEU A 244 17.17 10.89 -19.75
N ILE A 245 17.51 11.59 -20.84
CA ILE A 245 17.46 11.03 -22.20
C ILE A 245 18.89 10.77 -22.67
N ARG A 246 19.14 9.58 -23.21
CA ARG A 246 20.44 9.14 -23.75
C ARG A 246 20.25 8.63 -25.18
N GLY A 247 20.47 9.50 -26.16
CA GLY A 247 20.14 9.18 -27.56
C GLY A 247 18.63 9.03 -27.73
N GLU A 248 18.17 7.79 -27.93
CA GLU A 248 16.74 7.43 -28.02
C GLU A 248 16.18 6.78 -26.74
N GLU A 249 17.03 6.43 -25.77
CA GLU A 249 16.58 5.90 -24.47
C GLU A 249 16.06 7.01 -23.55
N ILE A 250 15.01 6.71 -22.79
CA ILE A 250 14.50 7.54 -21.68
C ILE A 250 14.65 6.76 -20.39
N GLU A 251 15.38 7.33 -19.43
CA GLU A 251 15.53 6.81 -18.06
C GLU A 251 14.81 7.75 -17.10
N ASP A 252 13.68 7.28 -16.55
CA ASP A 252 12.93 7.97 -15.50
C ASP A 252 13.58 7.70 -14.14
N PHE A 253 13.87 8.77 -13.39
CA PHE A 253 14.53 8.69 -12.09
C PHE A 253 13.69 9.39 -11.02
N GLU A 254 13.19 8.61 -10.05
CA GLU A 254 12.59 9.11 -8.82
C GLU A 254 13.63 9.09 -7.69
N GLY A 255 13.82 10.23 -7.03
CA GLY A 255 14.82 10.43 -5.99
C GLY A 255 14.24 10.98 -4.69
N PHE A 256 14.88 10.64 -3.58
CA PHE A 256 14.65 11.26 -2.27
C PHE A 256 15.94 11.92 -1.78
N ALA A 257 15.86 13.19 -1.40
CA ALA A 257 16.96 13.94 -0.78
C ALA A 257 16.57 14.47 0.60
N ALA A 258 17.51 14.50 1.54
CA ALA A 258 17.31 14.92 2.92
C ALA A 258 18.22 16.11 3.29
N VAL A 259 17.63 17.22 3.73
CA VAL A 259 18.34 18.48 4.03
C VAL A 259 18.37 18.74 5.54
N LYS A 260 19.57 18.92 6.11
CA LYS A 260 19.80 19.05 7.56
C LYS A 260 20.09 20.50 7.95
N GLN A 261 19.22 21.07 8.78
CA GLN A 261 19.14 22.53 8.97
C GLN A 261 20.26 23.14 9.87
N ARG A 262 21.50 23.23 9.35
CA ARG A 262 22.53 24.14 9.93
C ARG A 262 23.71 24.60 9.05
N PHE A 263 23.93 24.06 7.84
CA PHE A 263 25.10 24.36 6.97
C PHE A 263 26.47 23.95 7.59
N PRO A 264 27.61 23.95 6.84
CA PRO A 264 27.81 24.08 5.39
C PRO A 264 28.09 22.72 4.71
N ASP A 265 28.73 22.75 3.53
CA ASP A 265 29.19 21.61 2.71
C ASP A 265 28.07 20.64 2.27
N TRP A 266 27.44 20.97 1.14
CA TRP A 266 26.32 20.21 0.57
C TRP A 266 26.78 19.26 -0.54
N VAL A 267 26.34 18.00 -0.42
CA VAL A 267 26.46 16.95 -1.44
C VAL A 267 25.08 16.33 -1.65
N ILE A 268 24.73 16.03 -2.90
CA ILE A 268 23.50 15.31 -3.26
C ILE A 268 23.70 13.82 -2.94
N ILE A 269 23.07 13.36 -1.86
CA ILE A 269 23.14 11.96 -1.43
C ILE A 269 21.84 11.25 -1.84
N SER A 270 21.94 10.51 -2.93
CA SER A 270 21.17 9.29 -3.20
C SER A 270 22.15 8.30 -3.85
N ASP A 271 22.10 6.99 -3.58
CA ASP A 271 20.94 6.20 -3.14
C ASP A 271 21.26 5.36 -1.87
N LEU A 272 20.34 5.36 -0.90
CA LEU A 272 20.22 4.46 0.26
C LEU A 272 21.51 3.87 0.91
N VAL A 273 22.27 4.69 1.65
CA VAL A 273 23.24 4.18 2.66
C VAL A 273 23.04 4.90 4.00
N LEU A 274 22.89 4.13 5.08
CA LEU A 274 22.94 4.63 6.46
C LEU A 274 24.34 4.41 7.05
N ASN A 275 25.03 5.50 7.39
CA ASN A 275 26.07 5.68 8.41
C ASN A 275 26.44 7.20 8.41
N ASP A 276 26.89 7.85 9.49
CA ASP A 276 27.18 7.37 10.84
C ASP A 276 26.20 7.93 11.88
N VAL A 277 25.20 7.12 12.25
CA VAL A 277 24.58 7.17 13.58
C VAL A 277 24.52 5.72 14.06
N PRO A 278 25.09 5.37 15.24
CA PRO A 278 25.00 4.01 15.75
C PRO A 278 23.54 3.56 15.80
N LEU A 279 23.23 2.49 15.08
CA LEU A 279 21.85 2.06 14.83
C LEU A 279 21.05 1.83 16.13
N ASP A 280 21.74 1.45 17.21
CA ASP A 280 21.13 1.23 18.52
C ASP A 280 20.81 2.54 19.26
N GLU A 281 21.52 3.64 19.00
CA GLU A 281 21.17 4.98 19.50
C GLU A 281 19.93 5.52 18.77
N TYR A 282 19.86 5.33 17.45
CA TYR A 282 18.66 5.64 16.65
C TYR A 282 17.46 4.82 17.12
N LYS A 283 17.60 3.49 17.24
CA LYS A 283 16.55 2.61 17.78
C LYS A 283 16.14 2.98 19.20
N ALA A 284 17.08 3.33 20.09
CA ALA A 284 16.74 3.76 21.45
C ALA A 284 15.89 5.04 21.45
N LYS A 285 16.24 6.03 20.63
CA LYS A 285 15.47 7.28 20.48
C LYS A 285 14.09 7.02 19.86
N VAL A 286 13.99 6.17 18.83
CA VAL A 286 12.71 5.78 18.21
C VAL A 286 11.84 4.99 19.18
N ALA A 287 12.39 4.03 19.94
CA ALA A 287 11.64 3.26 20.92
C ALA A 287 11.13 4.12 22.09
N ASP A 288 11.99 5.00 22.63
CA ASP A 288 11.63 5.96 23.67
C ASP A 288 10.55 6.96 23.18
N HIS A 289 10.63 7.41 21.93
CA HIS A 289 9.59 8.22 21.30
C HIS A 289 8.28 7.43 21.16
N VAL A 290 8.31 6.21 20.59
CA VAL A 290 7.11 5.37 20.39
C VAL A 290 6.44 5.03 21.72
N GLU A 291 7.19 4.78 22.78
CA GLU A 291 6.64 4.50 24.11
C GLU A 291 6.06 5.77 24.77
N LYS A 292 6.73 6.93 24.64
CA LYS A 292 6.20 8.23 25.10
C LYS A 292 4.98 8.70 24.29
N THR A 293 4.90 8.37 23.02
CA THR A 293 3.74 8.69 22.15
C THR A 293 2.58 7.74 22.44
N ARG A 294 2.82 6.43 22.66
CA ARG A 294 1.81 5.52 23.24
C ARG A 294 1.29 6.00 24.60
N ALA A 295 2.15 6.51 25.47
CA ALA A 295 1.76 7.07 26.77
C ALA A 295 1.00 8.41 26.68
N ARG A 296 0.97 9.05 25.49
CA ARG A 296 0.20 10.28 25.20
C ARG A 296 -1.08 9.99 24.41
N GLN A 297 -1.12 8.89 23.65
CA GLN A 297 -2.33 8.36 23.03
C GLN A 297 -3.25 7.73 24.08
N ALA A 298 -3.98 8.59 24.79
CA ALA A 298 -5.27 8.22 25.34
C ALA A 298 -6.17 7.64 24.21
N PRO A 299 -7.17 6.78 24.52
CA PRO A 299 -8.16 6.39 23.53
C PRO A 299 -8.75 7.65 22.89
N VAL A 300 -8.96 7.62 21.57
CA VAL A 300 -9.41 8.78 20.79
C VAL A 300 -10.68 9.36 21.43
N ALA A 301 -10.52 10.49 22.11
CA ALA A 301 -11.64 11.16 22.76
C ALA A 301 -12.63 11.58 21.69
N SER A 302 -13.92 11.34 21.96
CA SER A 302 -15.02 11.52 20.99
C SER A 302 -14.92 12.85 20.25
N TYR A 303 -14.43 12.81 19.01
CA TYR A 303 -14.34 13.99 18.16
C TYR A 303 -15.75 14.37 17.73
N ALA A 304 -16.26 15.48 18.25
CA ALA A 304 -17.40 16.15 17.65
C ALA A 304 -16.89 16.85 16.36
N PRO A 305 -17.44 16.53 15.17
CA PRO A 305 -16.96 17.13 13.93
C PRO A 305 -17.44 18.58 13.81
N GLU A 306 -16.53 19.55 13.88
CA GLU A 306 -16.82 20.96 13.55
C GLU A 306 -16.82 21.23 12.02
N THR A 307 -17.31 20.27 11.23
CA THR A 307 -17.68 20.41 9.82
C THR A 307 -18.78 19.40 9.46
N GLU A 308 -20.02 19.86 9.28
CA GLU A 308 -21.14 19.00 8.85
C GLU A 308 -21.12 18.77 7.33
N LEU A 309 -20.36 17.77 6.86
CA LEU A 309 -20.48 17.23 5.50
C LEU A 309 -20.53 15.69 5.49
N THR A 310 -21.72 15.17 5.81
CA THR A 310 -22.13 13.81 5.40
C THR A 310 -23.47 13.91 4.67
N TRP A 311 -23.56 13.33 3.47
CA TRP A 311 -24.67 13.56 2.54
C TRP A 311 -26.04 13.17 3.10
N TRP A 312 -26.09 12.28 4.11
CA TRP A 312 -27.34 11.88 4.76
C TRP A 312 -27.91 12.89 5.75
N HIS A 313 -27.16 13.95 6.10
CA HIS A 313 -27.68 15.12 6.83
C HIS A 313 -28.13 16.23 5.87
N SER A 314 -27.56 16.29 4.66
CA SER A 314 -28.04 17.16 3.58
C SER A 314 -29.36 16.63 3.01
N SER A 315 -30.41 17.46 3.00
CA SER A 315 -31.68 17.13 2.34
C SER A 315 -32.13 18.31 1.46
N PRO A 316 -32.12 18.18 0.12
CA PRO A 316 -31.67 17.01 -0.66
C PRO A 316 -30.15 16.72 -0.49
N PRO A 317 -29.68 15.52 -0.86
CA PRO A 317 -28.24 15.29 -1.06
C PRO A 317 -27.68 16.26 -2.12
N PRO A 318 -26.37 16.56 -2.10
CA PRO A 318 -25.75 17.46 -3.07
C PRO A 318 -25.96 16.95 -4.50
N ALA A 319 -26.51 17.80 -5.37
CA ALA A 319 -27.02 17.40 -6.68
C ALA A 319 -25.96 16.91 -7.67
N ARG A 320 -24.67 17.17 -7.40
CA ARG A 320 -23.48 16.58 -8.05
C ARG A 320 -22.37 16.49 -6.99
N LEU A 321 -21.51 15.49 -7.10
CA LEU A 321 -20.25 15.34 -6.36
C LEU A 321 -19.12 15.53 -7.38
N GLY A 322 -18.03 16.23 -7.06
CA GLY A 322 -17.04 16.63 -8.07
C GLY A 322 -17.29 18.04 -8.64
N SER A 323 -16.43 18.50 -9.56
CA SER A 323 -16.54 19.81 -10.20
C SER A 323 -16.04 19.77 -11.66
N GLU A 324 -16.91 20.15 -12.60
CA GLU A 324 -16.56 20.33 -14.02
C GLU A 324 -15.41 21.34 -14.19
N ALA A 325 -15.46 22.45 -13.44
CA ALA A 325 -14.43 23.48 -13.51
C ALA A 325 -13.07 22.95 -13.03
N LEU A 326 -13.06 22.04 -12.07
CA LEU A 326 -11.85 21.39 -11.58
C LEU A 326 -11.32 20.34 -12.56
N LEU A 327 -12.20 19.50 -13.12
CA LEU A 327 -11.86 18.51 -14.15
C LEU A 327 -11.22 19.18 -15.38
N GLN A 328 -11.87 20.20 -15.95
CA GLN A 328 -11.40 20.91 -17.16
C GLN A 328 -10.20 21.85 -16.90
N ALA A 329 -9.96 22.27 -15.65
CA ALA A 329 -8.76 23.04 -15.30
C ALA A 329 -7.54 22.15 -15.04
N CYS A 330 -7.74 20.92 -14.57
CA CYS A 330 -6.65 19.99 -14.24
C CYS A 330 -6.18 19.14 -15.42
N TRP A 331 -7.06 18.81 -16.38
CA TRP A 331 -6.71 18.05 -17.57
C TRP A 331 -7.31 18.66 -18.84
N PRO A 332 -6.57 18.73 -19.96
CA PRO A 332 -7.18 18.98 -21.26
C PRO A 332 -8.05 17.78 -21.67
N ALA A 333 -9.10 18.01 -22.47
CA ALA A 333 -10.04 16.96 -22.88
C ALA A 333 -9.36 15.71 -23.48
N ALA A 334 -8.24 15.87 -24.21
CA ALA A 334 -7.47 14.76 -24.77
C ALA A 334 -6.76 13.86 -23.73
N GLU A 335 -6.65 14.29 -22.47
CA GLU A 335 -6.15 13.47 -21.36
C GLU A 335 -7.28 12.85 -20.51
N LEU A 336 -8.52 13.34 -20.65
CA LEU A 336 -9.70 12.75 -20.02
C LEU A 336 -10.18 11.51 -20.77
N VAL A 337 -10.07 11.52 -22.11
CA VAL A 337 -10.40 10.41 -23.02
C VAL A 337 -9.56 9.15 -22.71
N HIS A 338 -10.12 7.98 -22.99
CA HIS A 338 -9.46 6.69 -22.87
C HIS A 338 -8.20 6.56 -23.75
N ARG A 339 -7.34 5.60 -23.41
CA ARG A 339 -6.09 5.28 -24.12
C ARG A 339 -6.09 3.80 -24.48
N PRO A 340 -6.13 3.42 -25.78
CA PRO A 340 -6.12 2.02 -26.18
C PRO A 340 -4.96 1.25 -25.56
N GLY A 341 -5.27 0.17 -24.85
CA GLY A 341 -4.32 -0.64 -24.09
C GLY A 341 -4.44 -0.50 -22.57
N GLU A 342 -5.02 0.58 -22.03
CA GLU A 342 -5.12 0.79 -20.58
C GLU A 342 -6.16 -0.13 -19.91
N GLU A 343 -7.03 -0.77 -20.68
CA GLU A 343 -7.93 -1.85 -20.26
C GLU A 343 -7.20 -3.15 -19.90
N HIS A 344 -5.92 -3.32 -20.23
CA HIS A 344 -5.20 -4.58 -20.00
C HIS A 344 -4.72 -4.76 -18.55
N SER A 345 -5.41 -5.60 -17.77
CA SER A 345 -4.85 -6.20 -16.55
C SER A 345 -3.64 -7.10 -16.87
N TYR A 346 -2.58 -7.05 -16.06
CA TYR A 346 -1.44 -7.96 -16.11
C TYR A 346 -1.07 -8.51 -14.72
N THR A 347 -0.44 -9.69 -14.69
CA THR A 347 -0.20 -10.44 -13.45
C THR A 347 1.28 -10.83 -13.31
N SER A 348 1.84 -10.62 -12.12
CA SER A 348 3.26 -10.82 -11.75
C SER A 348 4.33 -9.98 -12.48
N GLY A 349 5.26 -9.44 -11.69
CA GLY A 349 6.41 -8.64 -12.12
C GLY A 349 7.10 -7.98 -10.92
N GLU A 350 8.31 -7.46 -11.10
CA GLU A 350 8.90 -6.57 -10.07
C GLU A 350 8.07 -5.28 -9.98
N GLY A 351 7.85 -4.77 -8.76
CA GLY A 351 7.06 -3.56 -8.51
C GLY A 351 5.53 -3.74 -8.40
N VAL A 352 4.97 -4.92 -8.69
CA VAL A 352 3.51 -5.14 -8.65
C VAL A 352 2.95 -5.20 -7.22
N PHE A 353 3.74 -5.66 -6.24
CA PHE A 353 3.35 -5.68 -4.84
C PHE A 353 3.47 -4.27 -4.23
N LEU A 354 2.34 -3.71 -3.81
CA LEU A 354 2.28 -2.52 -2.97
C LEU A 354 1.90 -2.94 -1.54
N GLY A 355 2.70 -2.52 -0.56
CA GLY A 355 2.34 -2.64 0.85
C GLY A 355 1.21 -1.68 1.25
N PRO A 356 1.05 -1.37 2.55
CA PRO A 356 0.13 -0.33 2.99
C PRO A 356 0.40 1.03 2.32
N PRO A 357 -0.63 1.88 2.14
CA PRO A 357 -0.45 3.24 1.63
C PRO A 357 0.41 4.10 2.57
N LEU A 358 0.92 5.22 2.04
CA LEU A 358 1.74 6.21 2.77
C LEU A 358 1.10 6.78 4.04
N ARG A 359 -0.20 6.53 4.25
CA ARG A 359 -1.01 6.94 5.40
C ARG A 359 -1.89 5.77 5.81
N LEU A 360 -1.76 5.26 7.03
CA LEU A 360 -2.44 4.04 7.49
C LEU A 360 -3.88 4.25 7.97
N ALA A 361 -4.32 5.49 8.15
CA ALA A 361 -5.69 5.84 8.55
C ALA A 361 -6.05 7.26 8.06
N PRO A 362 -7.32 7.53 7.73
CA PRO A 362 -7.74 8.86 7.31
C PRO A 362 -7.56 9.91 8.43
N LYS A 363 -7.33 11.17 8.05
CA LYS A 363 -7.36 12.36 8.90
C LYS A 363 -8.80 12.73 9.26
N THR A 364 -9.73 12.62 8.31
CA THR A 364 -11.14 12.95 8.50
C THR A 364 -11.90 11.76 9.08
N GLY A 365 -12.57 11.98 10.21
CA GLY A 365 -13.41 10.96 10.85
C GLY A 365 -14.80 10.89 10.21
N ILE A 366 -15.23 9.68 9.86
CA ILE A 366 -16.56 9.42 9.28
C ILE A 366 -17.63 9.57 10.38
N ALA A 367 -18.71 10.30 10.11
CA ALA A 367 -19.81 10.41 11.05
C ALA A 367 -20.57 9.07 11.22
N ALA A 368 -21.15 8.84 12.40
CA ALA A 368 -21.86 7.59 12.70
C ALA A 368 -23.03 7.34 11.72
N LEU A 369 -23.12 6.11 11.20
CA LEU A 369 -24.10 5.74 10.19
C LEU A 369 -25.51 5.62 10.78
N PRO A 370 -26.52 6.35 10.26
CA PRO A 370 -27.91 6.21 10.72
C PRO A 370 -28.45 4.79 10.50
N ASN A 371 -29.22 4.27 11.47
CA ASN A 371 -29.75 2.90 11.45
C ASN A 371 -30.50 2.49 10.17
N ARG A 372 -31.08 3.44 9.41
CA ARG A 372 -31.73 3.17 8.10
C ARG A 372 -30.77 2.73 6.99
N TYR A 373 -29.46 2.91 7.17
CA TYR A 373 -28.41 2.60 6.19
C TYR A 373 -27.45 1.50 6.67
N ARG A 374 -27.64 0.97 7.88
CA ARG A 374 -26.92 -0.24 8.35
C ARG A 374 -27.44 -1.49 7.63
N ARG A 375 -26.69 -2.60 7.73
CA ARG A 375 -26.88 -3.89 7.03
C ARG A 375 -26.54 -3.83 5.53
N SER A 376 -26.63 -4.98 4.86
CA SER A 376 -26.27 -5.21 3.46
C SER A 376 -27.35 -4.63 2.53
N ILE A 377 -27.15 -3.42 2.01
CA ILE A 377 -28.10 -2.74 1.12
C ILE A 377 -28.07 -3.40 -0.26
N ARG A 378 -29.25 -3.80 -0.75
CA ARG A 378 -29.43 -4.46 -2.06
C ARG A 378 -30.01 -3.53 -3.11
N SER A 379 -30.97 -2.71 -2.72
CA SER A 379 -31.71 -1.77 -3.57
C SER A 379 -32.37 -0.69 -2.69
N VAL A 380 -33.17 0.18 -3.28
CA VAL A 380 -33.97 1.17 -2.55
C VAL A 380 -35.44 1.09 -2.98
N ASP A 381 -36.36 1.14 -2.03
CA ASP A 381 -37.78 1.38 -2.32
C ASP A 381 -37.99 2.89 -2.53
N THR A 382 -38.19 3.25 -3.78
CA THR A 382 -38.42 4.62 -4.27
C THR A 382 -39.91 4.97 -4.40
N GLY A 383 -40.81 4.17 -3.80
CA GLY A 383 -42.26 4.32 -3.98
C GLY A 383 -42.74 4.07 -5.42
N GLY A 384 -41.92 3.42 -6.24
CA GLY A 384 -42.16 3.17 -7.67
C GLY A 384 -41.55 4.19 -8.62
N ALA A 385 -40.88 5.25 -8.13
CA ALA A 385 -40.15 6.19 -8.99
C ALA A 385 -38.95 5.48 -9.65
N ARG A 386 -38.80 5.63 -10.96
CA ARG A 386 -37.87 4.82 -11.80
C ARG A 386 -36.43 5.33 -11.76
N TYR A 387 -35.84 5.33 -10.58
CA TYR A 387 -34.40 5.55 -10.42
C TYR A 387 -33.64 4.23 -10.59
N ILE A 388 -32.43 4.27 -11.15
CA ILE A 388 -31.51 3.13 -11.22
C ILE A 388 -30.06 3.63 -11.06
N ALA A 389 -29.27 2.92 -10.24
CA ALA A 389 -27.85 3.19 -10.06
C ALA A 389 -27.01 2.19 -10.86
N LEU A 390 -26.25 2.69 -11.84
CA LEU A 390 -25.18 1.93 -12.48
C LEU A 390 -23.91 2.06 -11.63
N THR A 391 -23.28 0.93 -11.30
CA THR A 391 -22.12 0.93 -10.41
C THR A 391 -21.00 0.04 -10.95
N PHE A 392 -19.76 0.51 -10.84
CA PHE A 392 -18.59 -0.11 -11.45
C PHE A 392 -17.51 -0.35 -10.40
N ASP A 393 -17.11 -1.61 -10.24
CA ASP A 393 -16.08 -2.02 -9.30
C ASP A 393 -14.70 -1.91 -9.97
N VAL A 394 -13.77 -1.19 -9.32
CA VAL A 394 -12.46 -0.84 -9.88
C VAL A 394 -11.34 -1.15 -8.87
N CYS A 395 -10.81 -2.36 -8.95
CA CYS A 395 -9.99 -2.96 -7.89
C CYS A 395 -8.78 -3.77 -8.38
N GLU A 396 -7.85 -4.05 -7.47
CA GLU A 396 -6.56 -4.69 -7.76
C GLU A 396 -6.11 -5.57 -6.58
N GLN A 397 -5.43 -6.69 -6.85
CA GLN A 397 -4.86 -7.62 -5.84
C GLN A 397 -3.33 -7.43 -5.73
N ASN A 398 -2.69 -7.98 -4.69
CA ASN A 398 -1.24 -7.79 -4.44
C ASN A 398 -0.32 -8.25 -5.60
N ASN A 399 -0.71 -9.32 -6.29
CA ASN A 399 0.02 -9.97 -7.38
C ASN A 399 -0.34 -9.45 -8.79
N ASP A 400 -1.36 -8.60 -8.89
CA ASP A 400 -1.94 -8.10 -10.13
C ASP A 400 -1.70 -6.58 -10.25
N HIS A 401 -1.56 -6.10 -11.49
CA HIS A 401 -1.86 -4.72 -11.86
C HIS A 401 -3.15 -4.76 -12.68
N ALA A 402 -4.20 -4.08 -12.24
CA ALA A 402 -5.47 -4.10 -12.96
C ALA A 402 -5.44 -3.13 -14.16
N GLY A 403 -6.47 -3.17 -14.99
CA GLY A 403 -6.66 -2.17 -16.05
C GLY A 403 -7.54 -1.01 -15.59
N TYR A 404 -7.96 -0.21 -16.56
CA TYR A 404 -9.00 0.80 -16.46
C TYR A 404 -9.82 0.77 -17.76
N ASP A 405 -11.10 0.43 -17.69
CA ASP A 405 -11.97 0.32 -18.87
C ASP A 405 -12.45 1.70 -19.33
N GLY A 406 -11.54 2.55 -19.81
CA GLY A 406 -11.79 3.98 -20.05
C GLY A 406 -12.95 4.29 -21.02
N GLU A 407 -13.23 3.41 -21.98
CA GLU A 407 -14.38 3.53 -22.90
C GLU A 407 -15.73 3.58 -22.15
N ILE A 408 -15.85 2.91 -21.00
CA ILE A 408 -17.02 2.99 -20.12
C ILE A 408 -17.20 4.44 -19.64
N VAL A 409 -16.11 5.05 -19.17
CA VAL A 409 -16.13 6.37 -18.53
C VAL A 409 -16.43 7.46 -19.57
N ASP A 410 -15.84 7.35 -20.76
CA ASP A 410 -16.14 8.25 -21.88
C ASP A 410 -17.59 8.13 -22.34
N TYR A 411 -18.13 6.91 -22.51
CA TYR A 411 -19.54 6.73 -22.88
C TYR A 411 -20.49 7.31 -21.82
N LEU A 412 -20.22 7.12 -20.53
CA LEU A 412 -21.04 7.67 -19.46
C LEU A 412 -21.05 9.21 -19.47
N ARG A 413 -19.89 9.84 -19.72
CA ARG A 413 -19.75 11.30 -19.91
C ARG A 413 -20.53 11.81 -21.11
N GLU A 414 -20.30 11.22 -22.30
CA GLU A 414 -20.95 11.60 -23.55
C GLU A 414 -22.48 11.54 -23.47
N GLN A 415 -23.01 10.65 -22.64
CA GLN A 415 -24.45 10.43 -22.49
C GLN A 415 -25.08 11.14 -21.28
N ASP A 416 -24.34 11.90 -20.47
CA ASP A 416 -24.77 12.45 -19.16
C ASP A 416 -25.45 11.36 -18.30
N VAL A 417 -24.73 10.25 -18.09
CA VAL A 417 -25.17 9.09 -17.31
C VAL A 417 -24.40 9.05 -16.00
N ARG A 418 -25.16 9.12 -14.90
CA ARG A 418 -24.63 9.16 -13.54
C ARG A 418 -24.36 7.75 -13.02
N ALA A 419 -23.25 7.59 -12.31
CA ALA A 419 -22.75 6.29 -11.88
C ALA A 419 -21.97 6.39 -10.55
N THR A 420 -21.72 5.25 -9.91
CA THR A 420 -20.84 5.14 -8.74
C THR A 420 -19.69 4.17 -9.02
N PHE A 421 -18.46 4.64 -8.90
CA PHE A 421 -17.24 3.83 -9.04
C PHE A 421 -16.73 3.41 -7.65
N PHE A 422 -16.68 2.10 -7.38
CA PHE A 422 -16.17 1.54 -6.14
C PHE A 422 -14.66 1.28 -6.29
N LEU A 423 -13.86 2.21 -5.78
CA LEU A 423 -12.41 2.26 -5.95
C LEU A 423 -11.69 1.43 -4.89
N GLY A 424 -10.85 0.51 -5.35
CA GLY A 424 -9.91 -0.22 -4.52
C GLY A 424 -8.68 0.63 -4.19
N GLY A 425 -8.19 0.54 -2.95
CA GLY A 425 -7.09 1.37 -2.47
C GLY A 425 -5.79 1.17 -3.27
N LYS A 426 -5.39 -0.08 -3.52
CA LYS A 426 -4.21 -0.40 -4.35
C LYS A 426 -4.36 0.12 -5.78
N TRP A 427 -5.56 0.02 -6.36
CA TRP A 427 -5.85 0.57 -7.69
C TRP A 427 -5.67 2.10 -7.73
N MET A 428 -6.16 2.83 -6.71
CA MET A 428 -5.90 4.27 -6.58
C MET A 428 -4.42 4.63 -6.38
N ALA A 429 -3.57 3.68 -5.95
CA ALA A 429 -2.13 3.87 -5.83
C ALA A 429 -1.38 3.56 -7.15
N THR A 430 -1.84 2.58 -7.93
CA THR A 430 -1.27 2.27 -9.25
C THR A 430 -1.79 3.16 -10.38
N HIS A 431 -3.01 3.69 -10.26
CA HIS A 431 -3.69 4.50 -11.27
C HIS A 431 -4.02 5.93 -10.79
N PRO A 432 -3.08 6.69 -10.21
CA PRO A 432 -3.38 7.93 -9.49
C PRO A 432 -4.08 8.99 -10.37
N ASP A 433 -3.70 9.13 -11.64
CA ASP A 433 -4.29 10.15 -12.51
C ASP A 433 -5.72 9.78 -12.95
N ARG A 434 -6.00 8.51 -13.28
CA ARG A 434 -7.36 8.04 -13.57
C ARG A 434 -8.25 8.06 -12.32
N ALA A 435 -7.71 7.72 -11.15
CA ALA A 435 -8.41 7.87 -9.87
C ALA A 435 -8.78 9.33 -9.59
N MET A 436 -7.84 10.27 -9.73
CA MET A 436 -8.12 11.70 -9.57
C MET A 436 -9.14 12.23 -10.59
N GLN A 437 -9.12 11.75 -11.84
CA GLN A 437 -10.13 12.10 -12.85
C GLN A 437 -11.54 11.61 -12.45
N LEU A 438 -11.68 10.37 -11.94
CA LEU A 438 -12.96 9.85 -11.43
C LEU A 438 -13.44 10.59 -10.16
N ILE A 439 -12.52 11.07 -9.32
CA ILE A 439 -12.81 11.83 -8.09
C ILE A 439 -13.23 13.28 -8.41
N ALA A 440 -12.73 13.86 -9.51
CA ALA A 440 -13.05 15.21 -9.95
C ALA A 440 -14.37 15.31 -10.75
N ASP A 441 -14.81 14.21 -11.38
CA ASP A 441 -15.91 14.23 -12.35
C ASP A 441 -17.27 14.53 -11.71
N PRO A 442 -17.99 15.59 -12.11
CA PRO A 442 -19.27 15.99 -11.53
C PRO A 442 -20.41 14.98 -11.79
N SER A 443 -20.19 13.99 -12.66
CA SER A 443 -21.17 12.97 -13.05
C SER A 443 -21.16 11.75 -12.11
N PHE A 444 -20.07 11.56 -11.35
CA PHE A 444 -19.76 10.30 -10.69
C PHE A 444 -19.66 10.43 -9.16
N GLU A 445 -20.05 9.36 -8.46
CA GLU A 445 -19.73 9.15 -7.06
C GLU A 445 -18.56 8.17 -6.95
N THR A 446 -17.71 8.33 -5.93
CA THR A 446 -16.66 7.36 -5.60
C THR A 446 -16.96 6.69 -4.24
N GLY A 447 -16.89 5.36 -4.23
CA GLY A 447 -17.07 4.49 -3.06
C GLY A 447 -15.81 3.67 -2.74
N ASN A 448 -15.75 3.07 -1.55
CA ASN A 448 -14.61 2.28 -1.07
C ASN A 448 -14.77 0.78 -1.39
N HIS A 449 -13.74 0.16 -1.94
CA HIS A 449 -13.75 -1.25 -2.36
C HIS A 449 -12.58 -2.08 -1.81
N ALA A 450 -12.18 -1.81 -0.56
CA ALA A 450 -11.05 -2.44 0.13
C ALA A 450 -9.67 -2.13 -0.51
N TRP A 451 -8.57 -2.45 0.20
CA TRP A 451 -7.21 -2.10 -0.22
C TRP A 451 -6.75 -2.98 -1.39
N THR A 452 -6.74 -4.30 -1.18
CA THR A 452 -6.23 -5.31 -2.14
C THR A 452 -7.31 -6.29 -2.59
N HIS A 453 -8.56 -5.80 -2.68
CA HIS A 453 -9.73 -6.62 -3.05
C HIS A 453 -9.91 -7.88 -2.17
N GLY A 454 -9.52 -7.79 -0.89
CA GLY A 454 -9.57 -8.93 0.04
C GLY A 454 -10.98 -9.43 0.34
N ASN A 455 -11.14 -10.76 0.41
CA ASN A 455 -12.37 -11.42 0.85
C ASN A 455 -12.61 -11.15 2.33
N MET A 456 -13.26 -10.02 2.64
CA MET A 456 -13.45 -9.49 3.99
C MET A 456 -13.99 -10.55 4.97
N ARG A 457 -14.91 -11.41 4.51
CA ARG A 457 -15.48 -12.52 5.31
C ARG A 457 -14.43 -13.54 5.80
N LEU A 458 -13.31 -13.71 5.11
CA LEU A 458 -12.19 -14.54 5.57
C LEU A 458 -11.06 -13.74 6.20
N LEU A 459 -10.85 -12.48 5.81
CA LEU A 459 -9.89 -11.61 6.51
C LEU A 459 -10.34 -11.40 7.96
N ASP A 460 -11.59 -10.97 8.17
CA ASP A 460 -12.21 -10.75 9.48
C ASP A 460 -12.16 -11.97 10.39
N ARG A 461 -12.39 -13.17 9.84
CA ARG A 461 -12.31 -14.43 10.60
C ARG A 461 -10.90 -14.86 10.99
N ASN A 462 -9.87 -14.31 10.35
CA ASN A 462 -8.47 -14.61 10.63
C ASN A 462 -7.84 -13.52 11.50
N ASP A 463 -7.99 -12.26 11.11
CA ASP A 463 -7.71 -11.06 11.91
C ASP A 463 -8.70 -9.93 11.52
N PRO A 464 -9.63 -9.54 12.42
CA PRO A 464 -10.51 -8.39 12.23
C PRO A 464 -9.76 -7.09 11.90
N ARG A 465 -8.50 -6.93 12.34
CA ARG A 465 -7.68 -5.75 12.04
C ARG A 465 -7.20 -5.74 10.60
N GLU A 466 -7.01 -6.90 9.95
CA GLU A 466 -6.73 -6.94 8.52
C GLU A 466 -7.94 -6.42 7.73
N ALA A 467 -9.15 -6.86 8.09
CA ALA A 467 -10.39 -6.36 7.51
C ALA A 467 -10.61 -4.85 7.79
N GLU A 468 -10.35 -4.37 9.00
CA GLU A 468 -10.42 -2.94 9.33
C GLU A 468 -9.42 -2.12 8.49
N ASN A 469 -8.17 -2.56 8.42
CA ASN A 469 -7.11 -1.92 7.64
C ASN A 469 -7.45 -1.82 6.14
N GLN A 470 -8.07 -2.85 5.55
CA GLN A 470 -8.51 -2.80 4.14
C GLN A 470 -9.45 -1.60 3.85
N ILE A 471 -10.28 -1.22 4.82
CA ILE A 471 -11.21 -0.08 4.71
C ILE A 471 -10.46 1.23 4.96
N LEU A 472 -9.68 1.30 6.06
CA LEU A 472 -8.97 2.51 6.50
C LEU A 472 -7.86 2.94 5.53
N PHE A 473 -7.09 1.98 4.99
CA PHE A 473 -6.06 2.23 3.99
C PHE A 473 -6.66 2.84 2.72
N THR A 474 -7.83 2.37 2.31
CA THR A 474 -8.54 2.87 1.11
C THR A 474 -9.09 4.28 1.32
N GLN A 475 -9.59 4.61 2.53
CA GLN A 475 -9.95 6.00 2.87
C GLN A 475 -8.72 6.91 2.91
N ALA A 476 -7.62 6.47 3.52
CA ALA A 476 -6.39 7.24 3.61
C ALA A 476 -5.73 7.48 2.24
N GLN A 477 -5.84 6.52 1.31
CA GLN A 477 -5.40 6.68 -0.08
C GLN A 477 -6.31 7.61 -0.87
N TYR A 478 -7.63 7.60 -0.63
CA TYR A 478 -8.53 8.60 -1.19
C TYR A 478 -8.14 10.02 -0.74
N GLU A 479 -7.84 10.23 0.55
CA GLU A 479 -7.35 11.52 1.03
C GLU A 479 -6.03 11.93 0.35
N LEU A 480 -5.11 10.99 0.09
CA LEU A 480 -3.87 11.26 -0.64
C LEU A 480 -4.14 11.66 -2.11
N MET A 481 -5.11 11.03 -2.78
CA MET A 481 -5.53 11.42 -4.13
C MET A 481 -6.25 12.77 -4.15
N ARG A 482 -7.11 13.06 -3.16
CA ARG A 482 -7.73 14.38 -2.97
C ARG A 482 -6.67 15.46 -2.71
N GLU A 483 -5.70 15.19 -1.85
CA GLU A 483 -4.61 16.11 -1.54
C GLU A 483 -3.70 16.37 -2.76
N ARG A 484 -3.44 15.36 -3.61
CA ARG A 484 -2.74 15.52 -4.90
C ARG A 484 -3.57 16.36 -5.88
N LEU A 485 -4.85 16.01 -6.07
CA LEU A 485 -5.80 16.68 -6.95
C LEU A 485 -5.94 18.18 -6.64
N LEU A 486 -6.19 18.51 -5.37
CA LEU A 486 -6.34 19.90 -4.92
C LEU A 486 -5.02 20.71 -4.95
N ASN A 487 -3.89 20.05 -5.18
CA ASN A 487 -2.58 20.66 -5.39
C ASN A 487 -2.14 20.79 -6.86
N LEU A 488 -2.91 20.27 -7.83
CA LEU A 488 -2.64 20.52 -9.25
C LEU A 488 -2.82 22.02 -9.54
N ASP A 489 -2.01 22.58 -10.45
CA ASP A 489 -2.01 24.03 -10.72
C ASP A 489 -3.35 24.54 -11.27
N GLY A 490 -4.08 23.70 -12.01
CA GLY A 490 -5.46 23.96 -12.39
C GLY A 490 -6.39 24.16 -11.19
N ALA A 491 -6.33 23.26 -10.20
CA ALA A 491 -7.15 23.33 -8.99
C ALA A 491 -6.77 24.52 -8.09
N ARG A 492 -5.49 24.95 -8.07
CA ARG A 492 -5.02 26.10 -7.27
C ARG A 492 -5.70 27.41 -7.67
N GLY A 493 -5.93 27.64 -8.96
CA GLY A 493 -6.55 28.87 -9.47
C GLY A 493 -8.06 29.02 -9.19
N LEU A 494 -8.75 27.93 -8.80
CA LEU A 494 -10.20 27.91 -8.71
C LEU A 494 -10.78 28.52 -7.41
N PRO A 495 -12.07 28.90 -7.41
CA PRO A 495 -12.82 29.22 -6.19
C PRO A 495 -12.77 28.08 -5.17
N ARG A 496 -12.99 28.41 -3.90
CA ARG A 496 -13.15 27.39 -2.84
C ARG A 496 -14.30 26.42 -3.14
N THR A 497 -15.44 26.92 -3.62
CA THR A 497 -16.62 26.11 -3.97
C THR A 497 -16.33 24.94 -4.91
N GLU A 498 -15.43 25.11 -5.90
CA GLU A 498 -15.08 24.04 -6.84
C GLU A 498 -14.21 22.94 -6.21
N ARG A 499 -13.38 23.31 -5.23
CA ARG A 499 -12.51 22.38 -4.48
C ARG A 499 -13.27 21.70 -3.35
N ASP A 500 -14.14 22.44 -2.68
CA ASP A 500 -14.97 21.97 -1.57
C ASP A 500 -16.11 21.04 -2.08
N ALA A 501 -16.39 21.04 -3.40
CA ALA A 501 -17.26 20.06 -4.08
C ALA A 501 -16.63 18.67 -4.25
N ILE A 502 -15.30 18.53 -4.07
CA ILE A 502 -14.64 17.22 -3.97
C ILE A 502 -14.88 16.68 -2.55
N PRO A 503 -15.58 15.53 -2.35
CA PRO A 503 -15.85 15.00 -1.02
C PRO A 503 -14.59 14.81 -0.18
N GLU A 504 -14.67 14.93 1.15
CA GLU A 504 -13.49 14.77 2.01
C GLU A 504 -13.03 13.31 2.15
N GLN A 505 -13.92 12.36 1.86
CA GLN A 505 -13.78 10.92 2.08
C GLN A 505 -14.70 10.14 1.14
N LEU A 506 -14.44 8.84 0.94
CA LEU A 506 -15.41 7.93 0.31
C LEU A 506 -16.58 7.71 1.28
N THR A 507 -17.82 7.71 0.78
CA THR A 507 -19.03 7.75 1.63
C THR A 507 -19.91 6.49 1.55
N THR A 508 -19.49 5.50 0.78
CA THR A 508 -20.13 4.19 0.61
C THR A 508 -19.05 3.09 0.60
N PHE A 509 -19.39 1.84 0.95
CA PHE A 509 -18.47 0.70 0.88
C PHE A 509 -19.10 -0.49 0.15
N ARG A 510 -18.32 -1.19 -0.68
CA ARG A 510 -18.71 -2.46 -1.31
C ARG A 510 -17.69 -3.55 -1.03
N TYR A 511 -18.18 -4.73 -0.66
CA TYR A 511 -17.36 -5.90 -0.39
C TYR A 511 -16.81 -6.52 -1.68
N PRO A 512 -15.49 -6.74 -1.78
CA PRO A 512 -14.91 -7.68 -2.74
C PRO A 512 -15.67 -9.00 -2.77
N TYR A 513 -15.86 -9.55 -3.97
CA TYR A 513 -16.65 -10.78 -4.25
C TYR A 513 -18.10 -10.78 -3.71
N GLY A 514 -18.61 -9.64 -3.23
CA GLY A 514 -19.88 -9.56 -2.51
C GLY A 514 -19.91 -10.37 -1.21
N THR A 515 -18.77 -10.57 -0.52
CA THR A 515 -18.65 -11.45 0.66
C THR A 515 -18.39 -10.69 1.97
N CYS A 516 -19.31 -10.84 2.94
CA CYS A 516 -19.14 -10.33 4.32
C CYS A 516 -19.50 -11.41 5.36
N SER A 517 -18.86 -11.37 6.51
CA SER A 517 -19.37 -11.93 7.77
C SER A 517 -20.31 -10.91 8.45
N PRO A 518 -21.24 -11.33 9.33
CA PRO A 518 -22.00 -10.39 10.18
C PRO A 518 -21.11 -9.42 10.95
N GLU A 519 -19.96 -9.90 11.43
CA GLU A 519 -18.95 -9.13 12.16
C GLU A 519 -18.30 -8.06 11.27
N SER A 520 -17.87 -8.41 10.06
CA SER A 520 -17.35 -7.44 9.08
C SER A 520 -18.42 -6.46 8.56
N LEU A 521 -19.71 -6.82 8.64
CA LEU A 521 -20.85 -5.99 8.26
C LEU A 521 -21.15 -4.94 9.33
N GLU A 522 -21.09 -5.34 10.60
CA GLU A 522 -21.12 -4.43 11.74
C GLU A 522 -19.92 -3.46 11.71
N MET A 523 -18.70 -3.98 11.49
CA MET A 523 -17.45 -3.20 11.37
C MET A 523 -17.54 -2.08 10.32
N VAL A 524 -17.97 -2.37 9.09
CA VAL A 524 -18.14 -1.37 8.03
C VAL A 524 -19.17 -0.30 8.42
N ASN A 525 -20.25 -0.69 9.08
CA ASN A 525 -21.30 0.24 9.52
C ASN A 525 -20.88 1.09 10.75
N ASP A 526 -20.03 0.56 11.63
CA ASP A 526 -19.48 1.27 12.78
C ASP A 526 -18.38 2.26 12.37
N LEU A 527 -17.63 1.94 11.30
CA LEU A 527 -16.79 2.90 10.56
C LEU A 527 -17.61 3.93 9.76
N GLY A 528 -18.92 4.00 9.94
CA GLY A 528 -19.78 5.03 9.35
C GLY A 528 -20.16 4.81 7.89
N LEU A 529 -19.87 3.64 7.30
CA LEU A 529 -20.08 3.38 5.87
C LEU A 529 -21.30 2.47 5.59
N PRO A 530 -22.21 2.86 4.69
CA PRO A 530 -23.27 1.98 4.20
C PRO A 530 -22.67 0.88 3.33
N ALA A 531 -23.07 -0.37 3.60
CA ALA A 531 -22.62 -1.56 2.88
C ALA A 531 -23.48 -1.78 1.63
N VAL A 532 -23.00 -1.30 0.47
CA VAL A 532 -23.74 -1.27 -0.79
C VAL A 532 -23.37 -2.45 -1.67
N GLN A 533 -24.29 -3.40 -1.77
CA GLN A 533 -24.23 -4.52 -2.74
C GLN A 533 -25.00 -4.11 -4.00
N TRP A 534 -25.91 -4.96 -4.48
CA TRP A 534 -26.66 -4.80 -5.73
C TRP A 534 -27.96 -5.62 -5.68
N SER A 535 -28.90 -5.32 -6.59
CA SER A 535 -30.06 -6.18 -6.87
C SER A 535 -29.97 -6.85 -8.24
N ILE A 536 -29.05 -6.41 -9.10
CA ILE A 536 -28.86 -6.93 -10.46
C ILE A 536 -27.37 -7.19 -10.70
N VAL A 537 -27.05 -8.40 -11.15
CA VAL A 537 -25.72 -8.82 -11.58
C VAL A 537 -25.62 -8.74 -13.11
N SER A 538 -24.61 -8.04 -13.62
CA SER A 538 -24.22 -7.95 -15.04
C SER A 538 -23.84 -9.31 -15.66
N GLY A 539 -23.06 -10.09 -14.92
CA GLY A 539 -22.31 -11.25 -15.42
C GLY A 539 -20.99 -10.89 -16.12
N ASP A 540 -20.55 -9.63 -16.11
CA ASP A 540 -19.40 -9.16 -16.91
C ASP A 540 -18.01 -9.74 -16.59
N PRO A 541 -17.71 -10.35 -15.41
CA PRO A 541 -16.46 -11.09 -15.23
C PRO A 541 -16.36 -12.39 -16.05
N ASP A 542 -17.48 -12.90 -16.56
CA ASP A 542 -17.51 -14.10 -17.41
C ASP A 542 -17.26 -13.72 -18.87
N ARG A 543 -16.04 -14.03 -19.34
CA ARG A 543 -15.58 -13.83 -20.73
C ARG A 543 -16.45 -14.47 -21.82
N SER A 544 -17.38 -15.37 -21.48
CA SER A 544 -18.33 -15.95 -22.44
C SER A 544 -19.59 -15.12 -22.66
N GLN A 545 -19.85 -14.09 -21.84
CA GLN A 545 -21.01 -13.20 -21.98
C GLN A 545 -20.80 -12.21 -23.13
N THR A 546 -21.74 -12.11 -24.06
CA THR A 546 -21.74 -11.02 -25.04
C THR A 546 -22.31 -9.74 -24.40
N ALA A 547 -21.94 -8.58 -24.95
CA ALA A 547 -22.55 -7.28 -24.62
C ALA A 547 -24.10 -7.31 -24.62
N ARG A 548 -24.67 -8.05 -25.58
CA ARG A 548 -26.12 -8.24 -25.71
C ARG A 548 -26.69 -9.07 -24.56
N ASP A 549 -25.98 -10.10 -24.10
CA ASP A 549 -26.42 -10.95 -22.98
C ASP A 549 -26.34 -10.20 -21.66
N ILE A 550 -25.30 -9.39 -21.44
CA ILE A 550 -25.14 -8.48 -20.29
C ILE A 550 -26.31 -7.48 -20.26
N ALA A 551 -26.49 -6.71 -21.34
CA ALA A 551 -27.56 -5.72 -21.44
C ALA A 551 -28.95 -6.36 -21.24
N GLN A 552 -29.23 -7.51 -21.88
CA GLN A 552 -30.50 -8.20 -21.68
C GLN A 552 -30.67 -8.81 -20.28
N ARG A 553 -29.59 -9.27 -19.61
CA ARG A 553 -29.65 -9.75 -18.22
C ARG A 553 -30.06 -8.62 -17.29
N ILE A 554 -29.54 -7.41 -17.50
CA ILE A 554 -29.88 -6.24 -16.69
C ILE A 554 -31.31 -5.78 -17.01
N LEU A 555 -31.67 -5.60 -18.29
CA LEU A 555 -33.01 -5.14 -18.71
C LEU A 555 -34.15 -6.07 -18.24
N ARG A 556 -33.93 -7.40 -18.23
CA ARG A 556 -34.91 -8.37 -17.71
C ARG A 556 -35.14 -8.30 -16.19
N GLN A 557 -34.24 -7.67 -15.45
CA GLN A 557 -34.29 -7.55 -13.99
C GLN A 557 -34.52 -6.10 -13.51
N ALA A 558 -34.50 -5.12 -14.42
CA ALA A 558 -34.59 -3.70 -14.12
C ALA A 558 -35.91 -3.33 -13.41
N HIS A 559 -35.80 -2.97 -12.13
CA HIS A 559 -36.90 -2.51 -11.27
C HIS A 559 -36.60 -1.11 -10.68
N PRO A 560 -37.61 -0.35 -10.22
CA PRO A 560 -37.42 0.88 -9.47
C PRO A 560 -36.42 0.72 -8.32
N GLY A 561 -35.46 1.63 -8.23
CA GLY A 561 -34.39 1.64 -7.22
C GLY A 561 -33.43 0.45 -7.27
N ALA A 562 -33.27 -0.18 -8.44
CA ALA A 562 -32.25 -1.20 -8.64
C ALA A 562 -30.82 -0.62 -8.56
N ILE A 563 -29.90 -1.44 -8.07
CA ILE A 563 -28.46 -1.18 -8.08
C ILE A 563 -27.82 -2.28 -8.92
N VAL A 564 -27.09 -1.89 -9.97
CA VAL A 564 -26.46 -2.80 -10.95
C VAL A 564 -24.97 -2.83 -10.72
N VAL A 565 -24.41 -4.01 -10.41
CA VAL A 565 -22.94 -4.21 -10.36
C VAL A 565 -22.41 -4.56 -11.76
N MET A 566 -21.32 -3.88 -12.12
CA MET A 566 -20.46 -4.06 -13.30
C MET A 566 -19.01 -3.79 -12.87
N HIS A 567 -18.04 -3.94 -13.75
CA HIS A 567 -16.62 -3.72 -13.47
C HIS A 567 -16.01 -2.74 -14.49
N ALA A 568 -14.96 -2.00 -14.09
CA ALA A 568 -14.25 -1.07 -14.98
C ALA A 568 -12.71 -1.10 -14.81
N ASN A 569 -12.15 -2.27 -14.50
CA ASN A 569 -10.73 -2.51 -14.22
C ASN A 569 -10.03 -3.52 -15.16
N GLY A 570 -10.47 -3.63 -16.42
CA GLY A 570 -9.98 -4.64 -17.36
C GLY A 570 -10.56 -6.03 -17.13
N ARG A 571 -11.68 -6.10 -16.38
CA ARG A 571 -12.36 -7.35 -16.01
C ARG A 571 -13.87 -7.31 -16.29
N GLY A 572 -14.41 -6.18 -16.75
CA GLY A 572 -15.79 -6.06 -17.25
C GLY A 572 -15.89 -6.43 -18.72
N TRP A 573 -15.81 -7.72 -19.04
CA TRP A 573 -15.71 -8.19 -20.42
C TRP A 573 -16.97 -7.83 -21.23
N ASN A 574 -16.78 -7.05 -22.30
CA ASN A 574 -17.85 -6.51 -23.14
C ASN A 574 -18.81 -5.53 -22.43
N THR A 575 -18.42 -4.93 -21.28
CA THR A 575 -19.25 -3.95 -20.56
C THR A 575 -19.33 -2.61 -21.30
N ALA A 576 -18.24 -2.13 -21.90
CA ALA A 576 -18.26 -0.94 -22.77
C ALA A 576 -19.29 -1.09 -23.92
N ASP A 577 -19.19 -2.18 -24.69
CA ASP A 577 -20.16 -2.55 -25.74
C ASP A 577 -21.61 -2.73 -25.23
N ALA A 578 -21.79 -3.12 -23.96
CA ALA A 578 -23.13 -3.33 -23.39
C ALA A 578 -23.86 -2.01 -23.10
N LEU A 579 -23.15 -0.93 -22.77
CA LEU A 579 -23.76 0.35 -22.40
C LEU A 579 -24.55 1.02 -23.55
N PRO A 580 -24.06 1.07 -24.81
CA PRO A 580 -24.84 1.49 -25.98
C PRO A 580 -26.15 0.74 -26.21
N ILE A 581 -26.28 -0.50 -25.71
CA ILE A 581 -27.52 -1.29 -25.76
C ILE A 581 -28.39 -1.01 -24.53
N LEU A 582 -27.77 -0.93 -23.36
CA LEU A 582 -28.45 -0.85 -22.06
C LEU A 582 -29.02 0.54 -21.76
N VAL A 583 -28.23 1.60 -21.94
CA VAL A 583 -28.57 2.97 -21.51
C VAL A 583 -29.77 3.54 -22.27
N PRO A 584 -29.86 3.44 -23.61
CA PRO A 584 -31.04 3.89 -24.34
C PRO A 584 -32.31 3.11 -23.98
N ALA A 585 -32.19 1.78 -23.78
CA ALA A 585 -33.32 0.93 -23.42
C ALA A 585 -33.84 1.21 -22.01
N LEU A 586 -32.97 1.49 -21.03
CA LEU A 586 -33.39 1.95 -19.71
C LEU A 586 -34.09 3.32 -19.76
N ARG A 587 -33.59 4.26 -20.58
CA ARG A 587 -34.25 5.55 -20.82
C ARG A 587 -35.63 5.38 -21.48
N GLU A 588 -35.79 4.46 -22.43
CA GLU A 588 -37.09 4.12 -23.05
C GLU A 588 -38.06 3.46 -22.04
N MET A 589 -37.55 2.63 -21.13
CA MET A 589 -38.30 2.09 -19.98
C MET A 589 -38.63 3.16 -18.91
N GLY A 590 -38.21 4.41 -19.12
CA GLY A 590 -38.49 5.56 -18.26
C GLY A 590 -37.60 5.64 -17.02
N TYR A 591 -36.39 5.09 -17.04
CA TYR A 591 -35.44 5.19 -15.94
C TYR A 591 -34.57 6.45 -15.99
N GLU A 592 -34.36 7.04 -14.80
CA GLU A 592 -33.40 8.11 -14.54
C GLU A 592 -32.16 7.53 -13.84
N PHE A 593 -30.97 7.94 -14.29
CA PHE A 593 -29.70 7.49 -13.74
C PHE A 593 -29.26 8.40 -12.59
N VAL A 594 -28.96 7.80 -11.45
CA VAL A 594 -28.55 8.48 -10.21
C VAL A 594 -27.36 7.76 -9.61
N THR A 595 -26.58 8.47 -8.77
CA THR A 595 -25.54 7.79 -7.99
C THR A 595 -26.17 6.99 -6.83
N VAL A 596 -25.40 6.10 -6.21
CA VAL A 596 -25.82 5.32 -5.04
C VAL A 596 -26.29 6.22 -3.89
N SER A 597 -25.50 7.21 -3.49
CA SER A 597 -25.84 8.11 -2.38
C SER A 597 -27.10 8.96 -2.66
N GLU A 598 -27.33 9.34 -3.92
CA GLU A 598 -28.59 9.98 -4.33
C GLU A 598 -29.78 9.02 -4.24
N LEU A 599 -29.62 7.80 -4.75
CA LEU A 599 -30.65 6.77 -4.67
C LEU A 599 -31.04 6.46 -3.21
N LEU A 600 -30.05 6.41 -2.31
CA LEU A 600 -30.25 6.26 -0.86
C LEU A 600 -31.00 7.46 -0.23
N GLY A 601 -30.84 8.67 -0.78
CA GLY A 601 -31.61 9.85 -0.41
C GLY A 601 -33.06 9.83 -0.94
N LEU A 602 -33.29 9.23 -2.12
CA LEU A 602 -34.56 9.20 -2.83
C LEU A 602 -35.56 8.13 -2.35
N GLY A 603 -35.21 7.32 -1.33
CA GLY A 603 -36.12 6.28 -0.82
C GLY A 603 -35.64 5.54 0.44
N VAL A 604 -36.26 4.38 0.70
CA VAL A 604 -35.96 3.53 1.86
C VAL A 604 -35.04 2.36 1.44
N PRO A 605 -33.83 2.22 2.01
CA PRO A 605 -32.92 1.13 1.65
C PRO A 605 -33.52 -0.26 1.95
N VAL A 606 -33.51 -1.13 0.94
CA VAL A 606 -33.90 -2.54 1.05
C VAL A 606 -32.65 -3.33 1.46
N THR A 607 -32.66 -3.87 2.67
CA THR A 607 -31.50 -4.50 3.29
C THR A 607 -31.66 -6.01 3.49
N ALA A 608 -30.54 -6.72 3.43
CA ALA A 608 -30.39 -8.11 3.81
C ALA A 608 -29.50 -8.23 5.07
N GLU A 609 -29.63 -9.34 5.80
CA GLU A 609 -28.81 -9.61 6.99
C GLU A 609 -27.42 -10.21 6.66
N ASP A 610 -27.22 -10.61 5.41
CA ASP A 610 -26.00 -11.21 4.88
C ASP A 610 -25.66 -10.60 3.48
N CYS A 611 -24.42 -10.72 3.06
CA CYS A 611 -23.99 -10.39 1.72
C CYS A 611 -24.12 -11.61 0.81
N TYR A 612 -24.53 -11.41 -0.44
CA TYR A 612 -24.73 -12.46 -1.43
C TYR A 612 -24.65 -11.93 -2.85
N GLU A 613 -24.54 -12.82 -3.84
CA GLU A 613 -24.46 -12.43 -5.24
C GLU A 613 -25.86 -12.31 -5.86
N ASN A 614 -26.57 -13.43 -6.03
CA ASN A 614 -27.95 -13.46 -6.54
C ASN A 614 -28.95 -13.87 -5.45
N ARG A 615 -28.55 -14.75 -4.52
CA ARG A 615 -29.38 -15.24 -3.40
C ARG A 615 -28.53 -15.62 -2.17
N PRO A 616 -29.03 -15.49 -0.93
CA PRO A 616 -28.27 -15.79 0.29
C PRO A 616 -27.41 -17.07 0.24
N GLY A 617 -26.13 -16.92 0.55
CA GLY A 617 -25.13 -18.00 0.58
C GLY A 617 -24.57 -18.47 -0.76
N ASP A 618 -24.93 -17.91 -1.91
CA ASP A 618 -24.39 -18.32 -3.22
C ASP A 618 -22.95 -17.83 -3.50
N ASN A 619 -22.56 -16.73 -2.86
CA ASN A 619 -21.20 -16.20 -2.78
C ASN A 619 -20.26 -17.06 -1.89
N ALA A 620 -20.80 -17.97 -1.07
CA ALA A 620 -20.00 -18.85 -0.19
C ALA A 620 -18.98 -19.69 -0.98
N ARG A 621 -19.21 -19.91 -2.28
CA ARG A 621 -18.26 -20.53 -3.21
C ARG A 621 -16.92 -19.78 -3.29
N TYR A 622 -16.92 -18.46 -3.13
CA TYR A 622 -15.74 -17.61 -3.33
C TYR A 622 -14.64 -17.82 -2.26
N ASP A 623 -14.98 -18.29 -1.06
CA ASP A 623 -13.98 -18.73 -0.06
C ASP A 623 -13.05 -19.82 -0.59
N ARG A 624 -13.56 -20.69 -1.47
CA ARG A 624 -12.81 -21.82 -2.04
C ARG A 624 -12.16 -21.51 -3.38
N ILE A 625 -12.60 -20.43 -4.05
CA ILE A 625 -12.09 -20.02 -5.36
C ILE A 625 -10.96 -18.99 -5.21
N PHE A 626 -11.11 -18.06 -4.25
CA PHE A 626 -10.18 -16.94 -4.06
C PHE A 626 -9.50 -16.92 -2.69
N GLY A 627 -9.94 -17.74 -1.72
CA GLY A 627 -9.36 -17.74 -0.37
C GLY A 627 -9.47 -16.35 0.28
N ARG A 628 -8.35 -15.82 0.79
CA ARG A 628 -8.25 -14.45 1.33
C ARG A 628 -8.47 -13.37 0.26
N GLY A 629 -8.35 -13.68 -1.04
CA GLY A 629 -8.63 -12.77 -2.16
C GLY A 629 -7.63 -11.61 -2.33
N THR A 630 -6.64 -11.54 -1.45
CA THR A 630 -5.63 -10.48 -1.33
C THR A 630 -4.49 -10.58 -2.34
N GLY A 631 -4.31 -11.73 -2.98
CA GLY A 631 -3.25 -11.97 -3.98
C GLY A 631 -1.90 -12.42 -3.44
N ASP A 632 -1.85 -12.96 -2.21
CA ASP A 632 -0.66 -13.47 -1.51
C ASP A 632 -0.77 -14.98 -1.15
#